data_AF-A0A958T3R4-F1
#
_entry.id   AF-A0A958T3R4-F1
#
_cell.length_a   1.000
_cell.length_b   1.000
_cell.length_c   1.000
_cell.angle_alpha   90.00
_cell.angle_beta   90.00
_cell.angle_gamma   90.00
#
_symmetry.space_group_name_H-M   'P 1'
#
loop_
_entity.id
_entity.type
_entity.pdbx_description
1 polymer ?
#
loop_
_entity_poly.entity_id
_entity_poly.type
_entity_poly.pdbx_seq_one_letter_code
_entity_poly.pdbx_strand_id
1 'polypeptide(L)'
;SNYSVYPFIGVLEYTPCFVKQDDEVEDILEISLMDLLSDSSIVTRPVKTSYNIDVEVPAFLFKGHTVWGATAMILSEVKELLKQII
;
A
#
# COMPACT_ATOMS: atom_id res chain seq x y z
N SER A 1 -2.50 -10.62 18.85
CA SER A 1 -2.80 -11.14 17.50
C SER A 1 -1.80 -12.22 17.15
N ASN A 2 -2.26 -13.40 16.72
CA ASN A 2 -1.42 -14.61 16.48
C ASN A 2 -1.39 -14.96 14.98
N TYR A 3 -1.11 -13.98 14.12
CA TYR A 3 -1.08 -14.17 12.66
C TYR A 3 0.30 -13.82 12.13
N SER A 4 0.83 -14.69 11.27
CA SER A 4 2.08 -14.47 10.52
C SER A 4 1.73 -14.22 9.06
N VAL A 5 2.18 -13.09 8.52
CA VAL A 5 1.99 -12.71 7.12
C VAL A 5 3.33 -12.76 6.41
N TYR A 6 3.39 -13.44 5.26
CA TYR A 6 4.59 -13.60 4.45
C TYR A 6 4.38 -12.90 3.10
N PRO A 7 4.95 -11.71 2.87
CA PRO A 7 4.81 -11.01 1.60
C PRO A 7 5.69 -11.64 0.51
N PHE A 8 5.22 -11.59 -0.74
CA PHE A 8 5.94 -12.04 -1.92
C PHE A 8 5.85 -10.97 -3.02
N ILE A 9 6.91 -10.85 -3.83
CA ILE A 9 6.95 -9.96 -5.00
C ILE A 9 6.92 -10.83 -6.26
N GLY A 10 5.91 -10.60 -7.12
CA GLY A 10 5.82 -11.19 -8.45
C GLY A 10 6.32 -10.21 -9.52
N VAL A 11 7.01 -10.73 -10.54
CA VAL A 11 7.50 -9.94 -11.67
C VAL A 11 7.02 -10.59 -12.97
N LEU A 12 6.51 -9.78 -13.89
CA LEU A 12 6.07 -10.20 -15.22
C LEU A 12 6.85 -9.43 -16.29
N GLU A 13 7.11 -10.07 -17.42
CA GLU A 13 7.77 -9.42 -18.57
C GLU A 13 6.82 -8.51 -19.38
N TYR A 14 5.54 -8.52 -19.05
CA TYR A 14 4.49 -7.73 -19.69
C TYR A 14 3.55 -7.13 -18.63
N THR A 15 2.86 -6.04 -18.98
CA THR A 15 1.81 -5.46 -18.12
C THR A 15 0.55 -6.31 -18.20
N PRO A 16 0.09 -6.93 -17.09
CA PRO A 16 -1.13 -7.74 -17.11
C PRO A 16 -2.37 -6.87 -17.27
N CYS A 17 -3.42 -7.43 -17.87
CA CYS A 17 -4.76 -6.83 -17.85
C CYS A 17 -5.57 -7.47 -16.72
N PHE A 18 -5.83 -6.70 -15.66
CA PHE A 18 -6.61 -7.18 -14.52
C PHE A 18 -8.11 -7.03 -14.79
N VAL A 19 -8.88 -8.06 -14.45
CA VAL A 19 -10.35 -8.04 -14.45
C VAL A 19 -10.80 -8.20 -13.01
N LYS A 20 -11.51 -7.19 -12.48
CA LYS A 20 -12.00 -7.24 -11.09
C LYS A 20 -13.13 -8.24 -10.96
N GLN A 21 -13.17 -8.95 -9.83
CA GLN A 21 -14.32 -9.74 -9.42
C GLN A 21 -15.25 -8.81 -8.61
N ASP A 22 -16.34 -8.36 -9.22
CA ASP A 22 -17.20 -7.31 -8.65
C ASP A 22 -17.78 -7.64 -7.26
N ASP A 23 -17.92 -8.93 -6.93
CA ASP A 23 -18.43 -9.37 -5.63
C ASP A 23 -17.44 -9.18 -4.47
N GLU A 24 -16.14 -9.06 -4.75
CA GLU A 24 -15.08 -9.00 -3.73
C GLU A 24 -14.15 -7.78 -3.88
N VAL A 25 -13.96 -7.28 -5.10
CA VAL A 25 -12.99 -6.23 -5.42
C VAL A 25 -13.72 -4.98 -5.92
N GLU A 26 -13.68 -3.93 -5.12
CA GLU A 26 -14.28 -2.63 -5.46
C GLU A 26 -13.54 -1.97 -6.63
N ASP A 27 -12.21 -1.88 -6.54
CA ASP A 27 -11.36 -1.17 -7.49
C ASP A 27 -9.95 -1.79 -7.64
N ILE A 28 -9.31 -1.56 -8.79
CA ILE A 28 -7.93 -1.98 -9.09
C ILE A 28 -7.05 -0.73 -9.19
N LEU A 29 -6.16 -0.59 -8.21
CA LEU A 29 -5.25 0.55 -8.12
C LEU A 29 -3.87 0.23 -8.70
N GLU A 30 -3.59 0.73 -9.90
CA GLU A 30 -2.24 0.68 -10.47
C GLU A 30 -1.40 1.87 -10.00
N ILE A 31 -0.21 1.60 -9.47
CA ILE A 31 0.75 2.63 -9.02
C ILE A 31 2.05 2.51 -9.79
N SER A 32 2.65 3.65 -10.17
CA SER A 32 3.99 3.61 -10.75
C SER A 32 5.03 3.34 -9.67
N LEU A 33 6.14 2.69 -10.02
CA LEU A 33 7.24 2.48 -9.09
C LEU A 33 7.78 3.82 -8.54
N MET A 34 7.83 4.86 -9.38
CA MET A 34 8.29 6.19 -8.96
C MET A 34 7.37 6.81 -7.89
N ASP A 35 6.05 6.62 -8.00
CA ASP A 35 5.10 7.11 -6.98
C ASP A 35 5.29 6.39 -5.64
N LEU A 36 5.57 5.08 -5.68
CA LEU A 36 5.89 4.29 -4.49
C LEU A 36 7.19 4.76 -3.83
N LEU A 37 8.24 5.00 -4.63
CA LEU A 37 9.55 5.43 -4.13
C LEU A 37 9.55 6.88 -3.63
N SER A 38 8.69 7.75 -4.18
CA SER A 38 8.59 9.14 -3.76
C SER A 38 8.14 9.27 -2.31
N ASP A 39 8.72 10.20 -1.56
CA ASP A 39 8.23 10.56 -0.23
C ASP A 39 7.03 11.51 -0.27
N SER A 40 6.73 12.08 -1.45
CA SER A 40 5.54 12.92 -1.65
C SER A 40 4.22 12.15 -1.53
N SER A 41 4.26 10.82 -1.64
CA SER A 41 3.08 9.97 -1.47
C SER A 41 2.79 9.67 0.01
N ILE A 42 3.72 9.96 0.92
CA ILE A 42 3.52 9.74 2.35
C ILE A 42 2.75 10.91 2.94
N VAL A 43 1.64 10.60 3.61
CA VAL A 43 0.79 11.56 4.31
C VAL A 43 0.47 11.05 5.71
N THR A 44 0.16 11.97 6.62
CA THR A 44 -0.45 11.61 7.92
C THR A 44 -1.96 11.70 7.79
N ARG A 45 -2.67 10.68 8.26
CA ARG A 45 -4.14 10.63 8.24
C ARG A 45 -4.68 10.23 9.62
N PRO A 46 -5.77 10.85 10.10
CA PRO A 46 -6.51 10.36 11.24
C PRO A 46 -7.24 9.07 10.86
N VAL A 47 -7.02 8.00 11.62
CA VAL A 47 -7.79 6.77 11.52
C VAL A 47 -8.50 6.49 12.83
N LYS A 48 -9.76 6.04 12.74
CA LYS A 48 -10.53 5.60 13.89
C LYS A 48 -10.05 4.23 14.34
N THR A 49 -9.54 4.16 15.55
CA THR A 49 -9.23 2.88 16.19
C THR A 49 -10.51 2.18 16.65
N SER A 50 -10.42 0.89 16.98
CA SER A 50 -11.52 0.11 17.57
C SER A 50 -12.04 0.68 18.91
N TYR A 51 -11.29 1.60 19.52
CA TYR A 51 -11.66 2.31 20.75
C TYR A 51 -12.34 3.67 20.48
N ASN A 52 -12.68 3.96 19.22
CA ASN A 52 -13.30 5.21 18.78
C ASN A 52 -12.47 6.47 19.12
N ILE A 53 -11.14 6.31 19.14
CA ILE A 53 -10.16 7.38 19.25
C ILE A 53 -9.51 7.56 17.89
N ASP A 54 -9.42 8.81 17.43
CA ASP A 54 -8.66 9.17 16.23
C ASP A 54 -7.17 9.18 16.55
N VAL A 55 -6.40 8.39 15.78
CA VAL A 55 -4.95 8.34 15.86
C VAL A 55 -4.37 8.74 14.51
N GLU A 56 -3.39 9.63 14.54
CA GLU A 56 -2.62 10.00 13.37
C GLU A 56 -1.65 8.87 13.00
N VAL A 57 -1.80 8.32 11.80
CA VAL A 57 -0.94 7.26 11.28
C VAL A 57 -0.29 7.68 9.96
N PRO A 58 0.96 7.25 9.70
CA PRO A 58 1.52 7.38 8.37
C PRO A 58 0.75 6.48 7.39
N ALA A 59 0.46 7.01 6.21
CA ALA A 59 -0.23 6.33 5.14
C ALA A 59 0.35 6.75 3.79
N PHE A 60 0.16 5.93 2.78
CA PHE A 60 0.39 6.33 1.40
C PHE A 60 -0.90 6.90 0.81
N LEU A 61 -0.79 7.99 0.06
CA LEU A 61 -1.86 8.54 -0.75
C LEU A 61 -1.55 8.29 -2.22
N PHE A 62 -2.23 7.31 -2.80
CA PHE A 62 -2.06 6.93 -4.21
C PHE A 62 -3.35 7.21 -4.97
N LYS A 63 -3.30 8.11 -5.96
CA LYS A 63 -4.46 8.49 -6.80
C LYS A 63 -5.73 8.82 -5.99
N GLY A 64 -5.59 9.40 -4.80
CA GLY A 64 -6.70 9.72 -3.89
C GLY A 64 -7.09 8.62 -2.91
N HIS A 65 -6.57 7.40 -3.06
CA HIS A 65 -6.77 6.29 -2.13
C HIS A 65 -5.75 6.32 -1.00
N THR A 66 -6.22 6.13 0.24
CA THR A 66 -5.36 6.06 1.43
C THR A 66 -5.03 4.60 1.73
N VAL A 67 -3.75 4.24 1.60
CA VAL A 67 -3.22 2.91 1.95
C VAL A 67 -2.53 3.00 3.30
N TRP A 68 -3.03 2.27 4.29
CA TRP A 68 -2.56 2.32 5.68
C TRP A 68 -2.56 0.93 6.32
N GLY A 69 -2.09 0.83 7.57
CA GLY A 69 -2.08 -0.44 8.32
C GLY A 69 -1.06 -1.45 7.77
N ALA A 70 -1.40 -2.74 7.82
CA ALA A 70 -0.48 -3.82 7.44
C ALA A 70 0.01 -3.70 5.99
N THR A 71 -0.85 -3.28 5.06
CA THR A 71 -0.47 -3.06 3.65
C THR A 71 0.57 -1.96 3.51
N ALA A 72 0.38 -0.82 4.19
CA ALA A 72 1.35 0.27 4.18
C ALA A 72 2.68 -0.13 4.83
N MET A 73 2.65 -0.93 5.92
CA MET A 73 3.87 -1.46 6.54
C MET A 73 4.66 -2.32 5.55
N ILE A 74 4.00 -3.27 4.87
CA ILE A 74 4.65 -4.14 3.87
C ILE A 74 5.22 -3.31 2.73
N LEU A 75 4.46 -2.36 2.17
CA LEU A 75 4.92 -1.50 1.09
C LEU A 75 6.09 -0.60 1.51
N SER A 76 6.12 -0.13 2.76
CA SER A 76 7.22 0.70 3.28
C SER A 76 8.53 -0.08 3.31
N GLU A 77 8.51 -1.35 3.75
CA GLU A 77 9.71 -2.21 3.72
C GLU A 77 10.21 -2.42 2.29
N VAL A 78 9.30 -2.72 1.35
CA VAL A 78 9.64 -2.88 -0.07
C VAL A 78 10.22 -1.59 -0.65
N LYS A 79 9.62 -0.43 -0.35
CA LYS A 79 10.11 0.88 -0.76
C LYS A 79 11.55 1.12 -0.29
N GLU A 80 11.83 0.90 0.99
CA GLU A 80 13.16 1.12 1.55
C GLU A 80 14.21 0.16 0.97
N LEU A 81 13.84 -1.10 0.71
CA LEU A 81 14.72 -2.06 0.01
C LEU A 81 15.04 -1.60 -1.41
N LEU A 82 14.05 -1.10 -2.15
CA LEU A 82 14.25 -0.66 -3.54
C LEU A 82 15.08 0.62 -3.64
N LYS A 83 14.89 1.58 -2.72
CA LYS A 83 15.71 2.81 -2.64
C LYS A 83 17.21 2.56 -2.40
N GLN A 84 17.59 1.39 -1.88
CA GLN A 84 19.00 1.04 -1.67
C GLN A 84 19.68 0.53 -2.95
N ILE A 85 18.89 0.11 -3.94
CA ILE A 85 19.37 -0.56 -5.16
C ILE A 85 19.28 0.38 -6.37
N ILE A 86 18.29 1.29 -6.36
CA ILE A 86 17.98 2.25 -7.43
C ILE A 86 18.49 3.63 -7.03
#